data_AF-G2RBW7-F1
#
_entry.id   AF-G2RBW7-F1
#
_cell.length_a   1.000
_cell.length_b   1.000
_cell.length_c   1.000
_cell.angle_alpha   90.00
_cell.angle_beta   90.00
_cell.angle_gamma   90.00
#
_symmetry.space_group_name_H-M   'P 1'
#
loop_
_entity.id
_entity.type
_entity.pdbx_description
1 polymer ?
#
loop_
_entity_poly.entity_id
_entity_poly.type
_entity_poly.pdbx_seq_one_letter_code
_entity_poly.pdbx_strand_id
1 'polypeptide(L)'
;MKTVLSPIKLPPSLEACRIRALPPAAYYIADFISEEEEQAILHKVETAPKARWRQLTHRRLQTWPSDLVKDTLLDAQPLPDWLENPVVSRILSIPVSDGEPNIFASSPHRRPNHVLINEYPPNTGIMPHKDGLAYHPVVCTVSLGSSLCLNLYRSKEDGALDPEPLWRILQEPRSLLITTAELYSGYLHGIDPISTDVDLSEQTVANWSLLRSASCFQDGLNQRHMRISLTYRDVLKVSKLGSKLGPMFKRP
;
A
#
# COMPACT_ATOMS: atom_id res chain seq x y z
N MET A 1 17.42 -29.27 8.04
CA MET A 1 16.10 -29.74 7.56
C MET A 1 15.67 -28.80 6.46
N LYS A 2 15.37 -29.28 5.25
CA LYS A 2 14.79 -28.41 4.21
C LYS A 2 13.36 -28.11 4.66
N THR A 3 13.10 -26.89 5.12
CA THR A 3 11.75 -26.40 5.37
C THR A 3 11.00 -26.55 4.05
N VAL A 4 10.03 -27.47 4.01
CA VAL A 4 9.13 -27.59 2.86
C VAL A 4 8.25 -26.35 2.92
N LEU A 5 8.60 -25.33 2.12
CA LEU A 5 7.84 -24.09 2.02
C LEU A 5 6.44 -24.43 1.54
N SER A 6 5.44 -24.09 2.35
CA SER A 6 4.05 -24.21 1.93
C SER A 6 3.78 -23.17 0.84
N PRO A 7 3.18 -23.53 -0.29
CA PRO A 7 2.87 -22.58 -1.34
C PRO A 7 1.93 -21.49 -0.80
N ILE A 8 2.18 -20.23 -1.17
CA ILE A 8 1.28 -19.12 -0.83
C ILE A 8 -0.12 -19.45 -1.32
N LYS A 9 -1.08 -19.45 -0.39
CA LYS A 9 -2.49 -19.69 -0.68
C LYS A 9 -3.26 -18.38 -0.59
N LEU A 10 -3.52 -17.79 -1.75
CA LEU A 10 -4.33 -16.59 -1.83
C LEU A 10 -5.80 -16.89 -1.46
N PRO A 11 -6.53 -15.91 -0.91
CA PRO A 11 -7.95 -16.08 -0.64
C PRO A 11 -8.72 -16.27 -1.96
N PRO A 12 -9.88 -16.95 -1.92
CA PRO A 12 -10.71 -17.13 -3.11
C PRO A 12 -11.29 -15.81 -3.65
N SER A 13 -11.41 -14.79 -2.79
CA SER A 13 -11.88 -13.44 -3.13
C SER A 13 -11.48 -12.43 -2.04
N LEU A 14 -11.60 -11.13 -2.34
CA LEU A 14 -11.39 -10.08 -1.34
C LEU A 14 -12.44 -10.11 -0.23
N GLU A 15 -13.70 -10.41 -0.53
CA GLU A 15 -14.76 -10.53 0.49
C GLU A 15 -14.43 -11.59 1.57
N ALA A 16 -13.67 -12.63 1.24
CA ALA A 16 -13.22 -13.64 2.20
C ALA A 16 -12.25 -13.08 3.27
N CYS A 17 -11.60 -11.94 2.99
CA CYS A 17 -10.63 -11.29 3.85
C CYS A 17 -11.00 -9.82 4.16
N ARG A 18 -12.31 -9.50 4.15
CA ARG A 18 -12.82 -8.15 4.46
C ARG A 18 -12.65 -7.80 5.94
N ILE A 19 -12.18 -6.59 6.22
CA ILE A 19 -12.08 -6.04 7.57
C ILE A 19 -13.48 -5.58 8.02
N ARG A 20 -14.19 -6.43 8.76
CA ARG A 20 -15.60 -6.20 9.11
C ARG A 20 -15.87 -5.01 10.03
N ALA A 21 -14.87 -4.57 10.80
CA ALA A 21 -14.98 -3.42 11.70
C ALA A 21 -14.93 -2.06 10.95
N LEU A 22 -14.56 -2.06 9.68
CA LEU A 22 -14.48 -0.87 8.83
C LEU A 22 -15.67 -0.82 7.85
N PRO A 23 -15.94 0.33 7.21
CA PRO A 23 -16.77 0.38 6.01
C PRO A 23 -16.36 -0.70 5.00
N PRO A 24 -17.29 -1.24 4.17
CA PRO A 24 -17.04 -2.37 3.25
C PRO A 24 -16.17 -1.95 2.05
N ALA A 25 -14.94 -1.57 2.35
CA ALA A 25 -13.99 -0.92 1.48
C ALA A 25 -12.54 -1.18 1.93
N ALA A 26 -12.33 -2.15 2.83
CA ALA A 26 -11.00 -2.57 3.25
C ALA A 26 -10.87 -4.10 3.40
N TYR A 27 -9.73 -4.60 2.94
CA TYR A 27 -9.41 -6.02 2.89
C TYR A 27 -7.97 -6.24 3.38
N TYR A 28 -7.73 -7.34 4.08
CA TYR A 28 -6.42 -7.65 4.66
C TYR A 28 -6.03 -9.10 4.44
N ILE A 29 -4.88 -9.32 3.79
CA ILE A 29 -4.32 -10.65 3.54
C ILE A 29 -2.97 -10.74 4.28
N ALA A 30 -2.88 -11.54 5.35
CA ALA A 30 -1.69 -11.60 6.19
C ALA A 30 -0.47 -12.26 5.52
N ASP A 31 -0.69 -13.30 4.71
CA ASP A 31 0.33 -14.05 3.97
C ASP A 31 0.21 -13.81 2.46
N PHE A 32 0.39 -12.56 2.03
CA PHE A 32 0.25 -12.20 0.62
C PHE A 32 1.51 -12.53 -0.21
N ILE A 33 2.68 -12.45 0.43
CA ILE A 33 3.95 -12.90 -0.15
C ILE A 33 4.67 -13.86 0.81
N SER A 34 5.57 -14.68 0.25
CA SER A 34 6.45 -15.55 1.02
C SER A 34 7.61 -14.77 1.65
N GLU A 35 8.31 -15.41 2.57
CA GLU A 35 9.54 -14.86 3.17
C GLU A 35 10.63 -14.68 2.12
N GLU A 36 10.79 -15.62 1.19
CA GLU A 36 11.77 -15.53 0.10
C GLU A 36 11.47 -14.35 -0.84
N GLU A 37 10.19 -14.14 -1.17
CA GLU A 37 9.75 -13.01 -1.98
C GLU A 37 9.96 -11.68 -1.25
N GLU A 38 9.68 -11.61 0.05
CA GLU A 38 9.98 -10.44 0.88
C GLU A 38 11.47 -10.12 0.87
N GLN A 39 12.35 -11.11 1.08
CA GLN A 39 13.80 -10.91 1.06
C GLN A 39 14.28 -10.44 -0.31
N ALA A 40 13.76 -11.02 -1.40
CA ALA A 40 14.09 -10.60 -2.76
C ALA A 40 13.68 -9.14 -3.03
N ILE A 41 12.48 -8.74 -2.61
CA ILE A 41 11.98 -7.36 -2.78
C ILE A 41 12.79 -6.39 -1.91
N LEU A 42 13.04 -6.71 -0.63
CA LEU A 42 13.85 -5.88 0.27
C LEU A 42 15.26 -5.67 -0.30
N HIS A 43 15.88 -6.72 -0.83
CA HIS A 43 17.18 -6.61 -1.48
C HIS A 43 17.15 -5.67 -2.70
N LYS A 44 16.10 -5.71 -3.53
CA LYS A 44 15.94 -4.78 -4.67
C LYS A 44 15.73 -3.34 -4.22
N VAL A 45 14.97 -3.12 -3.15
CA VAL A 45 14.75 -1.80 -2.56
C VAL A 45 16.05 -1.21 -2.02
N GLU A 46 16.84 -2.00 -1.30
CA GLU A 46 18.12 -1.59 -0.71
C GLU A 46 19.17 -1.29 -1.78
N THR A 47 19.28 -2.15 -2.79
CA THR A 47 20.27 -2.03 -3.87
C THR A 47 19.87 -1.07 -5.00
N ALA A 48 18.69 -0.45 -4.92
CA ALA A 48 18.27 0.58 -5.86
C ALA A 48 19.26 1.76 -5.88
N PRO A 49 19.49 2.40 -7.05
CA PRO A 49 20.41 3.54 -7.14
C PRO A 49 20.06 4.61 -6.10
N LYS A 50 21.07 5.16 -5.39
CA LYS A 50 20.84 6.15 -4.31
C LYS A 50 19.98 7.34 -4.74
N ALA A 51 20.07 7.77 -6.00
CA ALA A 51 19.25 8.84 -6.57
C ALA A 51 17.73 8.55 -6.61
N ARG A 52 17.31 7.27 -6.46
CA ARG A 52 15.90 6.89 -6.32
C ARG A 52 15.34 7.23 -4.95
N TRP A 53 16.18 7.40 -3.95
CA TRP A 53 15.76 7.78 -2.61
C TRP A 53 15.65 9.30 -2.50
N ARG A 54 14.42 9.77 -2.29
CA ARG A 54 14.15 11.12 -1.84
C ARG A 54 14.06 11.13 -0.32
N GLN A 55 14.94 11.90 0.33
CA GLN A 55 14.84 12.16 1.76
C GLN A 55 13.68 13.12 2.03
N LEU A 56 12.77 12.72 2.93
CA LEU A 56 11.73 13.56 3.50
C LEU A 56 12.09 13.86 4.97
N THR A 57 11.30 14.67 5.67
CA THR A 57 11.63 15.17 7.02
C THR A 57 12.03 14.07 8.00
N HIS A 58 11.32 12.93 8.00
CA HIS A 58 11.54 11.82 8.95
C HIS A 58 11.62 10.44 8.29
N ARG A 59 11.50 10.37 6.97
CA ARG A 59 11.47 9.10 6.22
C ARG A 59 12.08 9.29 4.85
N ARG A 60 12.28 8.20 4.12
CA ARG A 60 12.68 8.26 2.71
C ARG A 60 11.68 7.54 1.81
N LEU A 61 11.60 8.01 0.57
CA LEU A 61 10.64 7.60 -0.44
C LEU A 61 11.37 7.23 -1.73
N GLN A 62 10.96 6.13 -2.37
CA GLN A 62 11.18 5.91 -3.80
C GLN A 62 9.86 6.00 -4.55
N THR A 63 9.92 6.51 -5.78
CA THR A 63 8.77 6.60 -6.67
C THR A 63 9.04 5.83 -7.97
N TRP A 64 8.13 4.93 -8.34
CA TRP A 64 8.26 4.05 -9.50
C TRP A 64 7.00 4.12 -10.40
N PRO A 65 7.17 4.18 -11.74
CA PRO A 65 8.45 4.24 -12.46
C PRO A 65 9.15 5.61 -12.36
N SER A 66 8.39 6.67 -12.10
CA SER A 66 8.84 8.07 -12.00
C SER A 66 7.86 8.90 -11.15
N ASP A 67 8.32 10.10 -10.73
CA ASP A 67 7.47 11.09 -10.08
C ASP A 67 6.35 11.59 -11.00
N LEU A 68 5.22 11.96 -10.41
CA LEU A 68 4.12 12.59 -11.13
C LEU A 68 4.43 14.07 -11.39
N VAL A 69 4.08 14.55 -12.58
CA VAL A 69 4.13 15.97 -12.94
C VAL A 69 2.70 16.47 -13.11
N LYS A 70 2.25 17.35 -12.21
CA LYS A 70 0.87 17.88 -12.21
C LYS A 70 -0.17 16.75 -12.31
N ASP A 71 -0.08 15.80 -11.38
CA ASP A 71 -0.95 14.61 -11.29
C ASP A 71 -0.94 13.71 -12.54
N THR A 72 0.11 13.80 -13.35
CA THR A 72 0.25 13.02 -14.59
C THR A 72 1.52 12.17 -14.52
N LEU A 73 1.38 10.88 -14.80
CA LEU A 73 2.52 9.99 -15.01
C LEU A 73 3.04 10.21 -16.43
N LEU A 74 4.23 10.82 -16.53
CA LEU A 74 4.90 11.05 -17.80
C LEU A 74 5.69 9.81 -18.20
N ASP A 75 5.67 9.51 -19.50
CA ASP A 75 6.43 8.42 -20.09
C ASP A 75 6.26 7.15 -19.31
N ALA A 76 5.01 6.64 -19.26
CA ALA A 76 4.60 5.45 -18.51
C ALA A 76 5.36 4.18 -18.94
N GLN A 77 6.63 4.15 -18.59
CA GLN A 77 7.48 2.98 -18.59
C GLN A 77 6.80 1.95 -17.69
N PRO A 78 6.88 0.66 -18.05
CA PRO A 78 6.35 -0.38 -17.19
C PRO A 78 7.05 -0.33 -15.83
N LEU A 79 6.35 -0.82 -14.80
CA LEU A 79 6.99 -1.12 -13.52
C LEU A 79 8.13 -2.14 -13.75
N PRO A 80 9.25 -2.03 -13.03
CA PRO A 80 10.26 -3.08 -13.00
C PRO A 80 9.64 -4.43 -12.66
N ASP A 81 10.15 -5.52 -13.25
CA ASP A 81 9.59 -6.87 -13.08
C ASP A 81 9.49 -7.29 -11.60
N TRP A 82 10.43 -6.90 -10.74
CA TRP A 82 10.40 -7.22 -9.31
C TRP A 82 9.30 -6.47 -8.52
N LEU A 83 8.73 -5.41 -9.08
CA LEU A 83 7.55 -4.73 -8.54
C LEU A 83 6.26 -5.29 -9.17
N GLU A 84 6.34 -5.80 -10.39
CA GLU A 84 5.24 -6.43 -11.12
C GLU A 84 4.92 -7.83 -10.56
N ASN A 85 5.93 -8.68 -10.47
CA ASN A 85 5.84 -10.08 -10.08
C ASN A 85 6.51 -10.31 -8.71
N PRO A 86 5.83 -10.96 -7.75
CA PRO A 86 4.50 -11.55 -7.86
C PRO A 86 3.34 -10.57 -7.56
N VAL A 87 3.64 -9.37 -7.06
CA VAL A 87 2.66 -8.53 -6.37
C VAL A 87 1.47 -8.12 -7.24
N VAL A 88 1.73 -7.48 -8.38
CA VAL A 88 0.64 -7.01 -9.26
C VAL A 88 -0.11 -8.19 -9.87
N SER A 89 0.61 -9.23 -10.29
CA SER A 89 0.01 -10.47 -10.79
C SER A 89 -0.97 -11.10 -9.80
N ARG A 90 -0.63 -11.13 -8.50
CA ARG A 90 -1.51 -11.63 -7.44
C ARG A 90 -2.68 -10.70 -7.13
N ILE A 91 -2.46 -9.38 -7.10
CA ILE A 91 -3.56 -8.40 -6.92
C ILE A 91 -4.61 -8.60 -8.03
N LEU A 92 -4.17 -8.78 -9.27
CA LEU A 92 -5.07 -8.94 -10.42
C LEU A 92 -5.73 -10.32 -10.49
N SER A 93 -5.17 -11.34 -9.83
CA SER A 93 -5.75 -12.69 -9.81
C SER A 93 -6.86 -12.88 -8.78
N ILE A 94 -6.97 -12.00 -7.79
CA ILE A 94 -7.97 -12.12 -6.72
C ILE A 94 -9.24 -11.34 -7.12
N PRO A 95 -10.39 -12.01 -7.32
CA PRO A 95 -11.64 -11.33 -7.60
C PRO A 95 -12.16 -10.60 -6.35
N VAL A 96 -13.00 -9.57 -6.54
CA VAL A 96 -13.65 -8.90 -5.39
C VAL A 96 -14.57 -9.89 -4.66
N SER A 97 -15.41 -10.61 -5.40
CA SER A 97 -16.30 -11.67 -4.92
C SER A 97 -16.53 -12.72 -6.01
N ASP A 98 -17.28 -13.78 -5.74
CA ASP A 98 -17.54 -14.83 -6.74
C ASP A 98 -18.25 -14.26 -7.98
N GLY A 99 -17.70 -14.55 -9.16
CA GLY A 99 -18.18 -14.00 -10.44
C GLY A 99 -17.82 -12.54 -10.74
N GLU A 100 -17.25 -11.80 -9.78
CA GLU A 100 -16.83 -10.41 -9.97
C GLU A 100 -15.35 -10.31 -10.39
N PRO A 101 -14.95 -9.26 -11.14
CA PRO A 101 -13.55 -9.09 -11.53
C PRO A 101 -12.69 -8.61 -10.34
N ASN A 102 -11.38 -8.44 -10.57
CA ASN A 102 -10.48 -7.87 -9.55
C ASN A 102 -10.78 -6.38 -9.28
N ILE A 103 -10.25 -5.88 -8.16
CA ILE A 103 -10.53 -4.53 -7.66
C ILE A 103 -10.12 -3.39 -8.61
N PHE A 104 -9.17 -3.63 -9.52
CA PHE A 104 -8.74 -2.64 -10.51
C PHE A 104 -9.53 -2.70 -11.82
N ALA A 105 -10.48 -3.61 -12.00
CA ALA A 105 -11.15 -3.80 -13.30
C ALA A 105 -11.87 -2.54 -13.83
N SER A 106 -12.29 -1.64 -12.95
CA SER A 106 -12.91 -0.35 -13.29
C SER A 106 -11.90 0.81 -13.43
N SER A 107 -10.63 0.57 -13.13
CA SER A 107 -9.57 1.59 -13.24
C SER A 107 -9.19 1.82 -14.71
N PRO A 108 -8.70 3.03 -15.09
CA PRO A 108 -8.39 3.35 -16.49
C PRO A 108 -7.42 2.37 -17.16
N HIS A 109 -6.44 1.88 -16.41
CA HIS A 109 -5.43 0.95 -16.92
C HIS A 109 -5.71 -0.51 -16.53
N ARG A 110 -6.77 -0.74 -15.74
CA ARG A 110 -7.17 -2.04 -15.17
C ARG A 110 -6.10 -2.71 -14.29
N ARG A 111 -5.18 -1.91 -13.75
CA ARG A 111 -4.06 -2.36 -12.94
C ARG A 111 -3.36 -1.19 -12.25
N PRO A 112 -2.58 -1.46 -11.18
CA PRO A 112 -1.57 -0.52 -10.71
C PRO A 112 -0.55 -0.21 -11.82
N ASN A 113 -0.19 1.06 -11.95
CA ASN A 113 0.87 1.56 -12.83
C ASN A 113 1.93 2.39 -12.10
N HIS A 114 1.77 2.58 -10.78
CA HIS A 114 2.62 3.41 -9.95
C HIS A 114 2.81 2.81 -8.57
N VAL A 115 4.03 2.90 -8.04
CA VAL A 115 4.40 2.38 -6.73
C VAL A 115 5.19 3.43 -5.95
N LEU A 116 4.74 3.71 -4.73
CA LEU A 116 5.54 4.43 -3.74
C LEU A 116 6.13 3.46 -2.72
N ILE A 117 7.45 3.54 -2.54
CA ILE A 117 8.18 2.74 -1.55
C ILE A 117 8.61 3.65 -0.41
N ASN A 118 7.99 3.50 0.74
CA ASN A 118 8.33 4.28 1.93
C ASN A 118 9.11 3.41 2.92
N GLU A 119 10.14 3.99 3.53
CA GLU A 119 10.85 3.39 4.65
C GLU A 119 10.51 4.10 5.96
N TYR A 120 10.22 3.30 6.99
CA TYR A 120 9.90 3.76 8.34
C TYR A 120 10.82 3.09 9.37
N PRO A 121 11.91 3.77 9.78
CA PRO A 121 12.63 3.41 11.00
C PRO A 121 11.75 3.60 12.26
N PRO A 122 12.13 3.03 13.41
CA PRO A 122 11.49 3.35 14.68
C PRO A 122 11.48 4.87 14.95
N ASN A 123 10.42 5.37 15.60
CA ASN A 123 10.19 6.81 15.86
C ASN A 123 9.93 7.66 14.60
N THR A 124 9.59 7.03 13.48
CA THR A 124 9.22 7.73 12.26
C THR A 124 7.79 7.39 11.86
N GLY A 125 7.18 8.32 11.13
CA GLY A 125 5.77 8.24 10.80
C GLY A 125 5.39 9.13 9.63
N ILE A 126 4.09 9.26 9.44
CA ILE A 126 3.49 10.18 8.48
C ILE A 126 2.21 10.74 9.09
N MET A 127 2.11 12.07 9.08
CA MET A 127 0.94 12.78 9.57
C MET A 127 -0.34 12.30 8.85
N PRO A 128 -1.51 12.36 9.50
CA PRO A 128 -2.78 12.04 8.86
C PRO A 128 -2.98 12.81 7.56
N HIS A 129 -3.18 12.08 6.46
CA HIS A 129 -3.29 12.64 5.11
C HIS A 129 -4.21 11.78 4.22
N LYS A 130 -4.50 12.29 3.02
CA LYS A 130 -5.16 11.55 1.93
C LYS A 130 -4.19 11.33 0.77
N ASP A 131 -4.41 10.29 -0.03
CA ASP A 131 -3.55 9.94 -1.16
C ASP A 131 -3.58 10.94 -2.34
N GLY A 132 -4.59 11.81 -2.39
CA GLY A 132 -4.74 12.84 -3.42
C GLY A 132 -5.40 12.36 -4.71
N LEU A 133 -5.97 13.29 -5.48
CA LEU A 133 -6.89 13.01 -6.60
C LEU A 133 -6.22 12.47 -7.88
N ALA A 134 -4.91 12.25 -7.88
CA ALA A 134 -4.18 11.77 -9.05
C ALA A 134 -4.46 10.28 -9.37
N TYR A 135 -5.02 9.53 -8.41
CA TYR A 135 -5.15 8.08 -8.49
C TYR A 135 -6.61 7.64 -8.55
N HIS A 136 -6.84 6.48 -9.18
CA HIS A 136 -8.07 5.72 -9.00
C HIS A 136 -8.23 5.37 -7.51
N PRO A 137 -9.46 5.37 -6.94
CA PRO A 137 -9.70 5.23 -5.50
C PRO A 137 -9.53 3.78 -5.00
N VAL A 138 -8.38 3.16 -5.29
CA VAL A 138 -7.94 1.86 -4.82
C VAL A 138 -6.45 1.97 -4.48
N VAL A 139 -6.10 1.60 -3.25
CA VAL A 139 -4.73 1.60 -2.74
C VAL A 139 -4.42 0.21 -2.23
N CYS A 140 -3.33 -0.36 -2.72
CA CYS A 140 -2.83 -1.67 -2.31
C CYS A 140 -1.46 -1.50 -1.65
N THR A 141 -1.36 -1.72 -0.34
CA THR A 141 -0.13 -1.55 0.43
C THR A 141 0.40 -2.91 0.87
N VAL A 142 1.56 -3.30 0.35
CA VAL A 142 2.32 -4.46 0.83
C VAL A 142 3.30 -4.00 1.92
N SER A 143 3.25 -4.64 3.08
CA SER A 143 4.13 -4.34 4.22
C SER A 143 5.27 -5.34 4.32
N LEU A 144 6.49 -4.88 4.52
CA LEU A 144 7.71 -5.71 4.60
C LEU A 144 8.54 -5.39 5.84
N GLY A 145 9.26 -6.38 6.35
CA GLY A 145 10.29 -6.24 7.39
C GLY A 145 9.74 -6.20 8.81
N SER A 146 8.83 -5.28 9.13
CA SER A 146 8.31 -5.11 10.49
C SER A 146 6.84 -4.68 10.51
N SER A 147 6.15 -5.03 11.60
CA SER A 147 4.76 -4.64 11.85
C SER A 147 4.63 -3.20 12.32
N LEU A 148 3.55 -2.52 11.96
CA LEU A 148 3.11 -1.28 12.62
C LEU A 148 1.60 -1.06 12.50
N CYS A 149 1.04 -0.16 13.30
CA CYS A 149 -0.33 0.32 13.15
C CYS A 149 -0.44 1.47 12.15
N LEU A 150 -1.37 1.32 11.19
CA LEU A 150 -1.91 2.43 10.42
C LEU A 150 -3.18 2.92 11.12
N ASN A 151 -3.23 4.22 11.39
CA ASN A 151 -4.35 4.87 12.03
C ASN A 151 -5.25 5.50 10.97
N LEU A 152 -6.57 5.33 11.09
CA LEU A 152 -7.58 5.99 10.27
C LEU A 152 -8.29 7.07 11.09
N TYR A 153 -8.42 8.25 10.51
CA TYR A 153 -8.99 9.44 11.15
C TYR A 153 -10.15 9.98 10.33
N ARG A 154 -11.09 10.62 11.01
CA ARG A 154 -12.17 11.40 10.39
C ARG A 154 -11.90 12.90 10.60
N SER A 155 -12.23 13.72 9.60
CA SER A 155 -12.31 15.16 9.79
C SER A 155 -13.56 15.52 10.60
N LYS A 156 -13.42 16.40 11.58
CA LYS A 156 -14.53 17.05 12.27
C LYS A 156 -15.32 17.93 11.28
N GLU A 157 -16.53 18.31 11.65
CA GLU A 157 -17.42 19.14 10.81
C GLU A 157 -16.80 20.51 10.47
N ASP A 158 -15.99 21.06 11.37
CA ASP A 158 -15.23 22.30 11.19
C ASP A 158 -13.95 22.13 10.34
N GLY A 159 -13.70 20.92 9.85
CA GLY A 159 -12.51 20.57 9.06
C GLY A 159 -11.27 20.25 9.89
N ALA A 160 -11.31 20.38 11.22
CA ALA A 160 -10.20 19.99 12.08
C ALA A 160 -10.06 18.46 12.13
N LEU A 161 -8.87 17.98 12.48
CA LEU A 161 -8.64 16.54 12.68
C LEU A 161 -9.09 16.14 14.09
N ASP A 162 -9.74 14.98 14.23
CA ASP A 162 -9.83 14.33 15.53
C ASP A 162 -8.44 13.79 15.93
N PRO A 163 -7.87 14.20 17.08
CA PRO A 163 -6.56 13.69 17.50
C PRO A 163 -6.57 12.18 17.72
N GLU A 164 -7.71 11.60 18.09
CA GLU A 164 -7.83 10.17 18.31
C GLU A 164 -8.18 9.44 17.00
N PRO A 165 -7.46 8.35 16.67
CA PRO A 165 -7.80 7.56 15.51
C PRO A 165 -9.14 6.84 15.72
N LEU A 166 -9.99 6.87 14.70
CA LEU A 166 -11.26 6.15 14.71
C LEU A 166 -11.04 4.64 14.63
N TRP A 167 -10.03 4.21 13.89
CA TRP A 167 -9.63 2.81 13.78
C TRP A 167 -8.12 2.67 13.65
N ARG A 168 -7.61 1.52 14.12
CA ARG A 168 -6.22 1.10 13.94
C ARG A 168 -6.19 -0.19 13.13
N ILE A 169 -5.29 -0.29 12.16
CA ILE A 169 -5.07 -1.49 11.34
C ILE A 169 -3.63 -1.93 11.55
N LEU A 170 -3.42 -3.10 12.14
CA LEU A 170 -2.08 -3.65 12.33
C LEU A 170 -1.63 -4.33 11.04
N GLN A 171 -0.52 -3.89 10.47
CA GLN A 171 0.02 -4.42 9.23
C GLN A 171 1.26 -5.27 9.51
N GLU A 172 1.11 -6.59 9.56
CA GLU A 172 2.22 -7.54 9.66
C GLU A 172 3.15 -7.49 8.43
N PRO A 173 4.43 -7.89 8.56
CA PRO A 173 5.25 -8.15 7.38
C PRO A 173 4.60 -9.22 6.49
N ARG A 174 4.84 -9.08 5.18
CA ARG A 174 4.31 -9.90 4.08
C ARG A 174 2.81 -9.79 3.83
N SER A 175 2.15 -8.84 4.51
CA SER A 175 0.72 -8.64 4.34
C SER A 175 0.38 -7.64 3.23
N LEU A 176 -0.82 -7.78 2.68
CA LEU A 176 -1.46 -6.79 1.80
C LEU A 176 -2.65 -6.17 2.52
N LEU A 177 -2.65 -4.84 2.62
CA LEU A 177 -3.81 -4.03 2.96
C LEU A 177 -4.36 -3.39 1.68
N ILE A 178 -5.66 -3.52 1.44
CA ILE A 178 -6.36 -2.82 0.38
C ILE A 178 -7.35 -1.85 1.01
N THR A 179 -7.34 -0.59 0.60
CA THR A 179 -8.37 0.41 0.93
C THR A 179 -8.95 1.02 -0.35
N THR A 180 -10.25 1.27 -0.36
CA THR A 180 -10.96 1.80 -1.53
C THR A 180 -12.13 2.73 -1.14
N ALA A 181 -12.84 3.26 -2.14
CA ALA A 181 -14.13 3.95 -2.00
C ALA A 181 -14.17 5.00 -0.87
N GLU A 182 -15.05 4.80 0.13
CA GLU A 182 -15.24 5.75 1.23
C GLU A 182 -13.96 5.91 2.08
N LEU A 183 -13.19 4.83 2.28
CA LEU A 183 -11.93 4.90 3.03
C LEU A 183 -10.86 5.70 2.31
N TYR A 184 -10.87 5.71 0.98
CA TYR A 184 -9.96 6.52 0.16
C TYR A 184 -10.31 8.02 0.18
N SER A 185 -11.60 8.33 0.13
CA SER A 185 -12.08 9.72 -0.10
C SER A 185 -12.51 10.44 1.17
N GLY A 186 -13.08 9.72 2.14
CA GLY A 186 -13.69 10.27 3.35
C GLY A 186 -12.77 10.33 4.56
N TYR A 187 -11.74 9.48 4.63
CA TYR A 187 -10.89 9.33 5.81
C TYR A 187 -9.46 9.77 5.53
N LEU A 188 -8.74 10.12 6.58
CA LEU A 188 -7.30 10.35 6.55
C LEU A 188 -6.60 9.13 7.15
N HIS A 189 -5.37 8.87 6.74
CA HIS A 189 -4.56 7.83 7.34
C HIS A 189 -3.19 8.35 7.75
N GLY A 190 -2.65 7.80 8.83
CA GLY A 190 -1.38 8.21 9.41
C GLY A 190 -0.66 7.07 10.12
N ILE A 191 0.62 7.28 10.37
CA ILE A 191 1.47 6.39 11.17
C ILE A 191 2.14 7.27 12.22
N ASP A 192 1.94 6.97 13.49
CA ASP A 192 2.53 7.75 14.59
C ASP A 192 4.06 7.56 14.64
N PRO A 193 4.84 8.60 14.98
CA PRO A 193 6.29 8.54 15.09
C PRO A 193 6.74 7.92 16.43
N ILE A 194 6.33 6.69 16.71
CA ILE A 194 6.62 5.94 17.93
C ILE A 194 7.55 4.75 17.65
N SER A 195 8.21 4.25 18.69
CA SER A 195 9.05 3.03 18.62
C SER A 195 8.29 1.76 18.98
N THR A 196 7.15 1.87 19.65
CA THR A 196 6.35 0.73 20.13
C THR A 196 4.88 1.06 19.96
N ASP A 197 4.12 0.23 19.24
CA ASP A 197 2.67 0.30 19.31
C ASP A 197 2.21 -0.30 20.64
N VAL A 198 1.26 0.35 21.29
CA VAL A 198 0.69 -0.08 22.58
C VAL A 198 -0.81 -0.33 22.44
N ASP A 199 -1.40 -0.95 23.47
CA ASP A 199 -2.83 -1.23 23.56
C ASP A 199 -3.36 -2.00 22.34
N LEU A 200 -2.63 -3.04 21.94
CA LEU A 200 -3.03 -3.93 20.85
C LEU A 200 -3.93 -5.05 21.36
N SER A 201 -5.15 -5.11 20.86
CA SER A 201 -6.12 -6.15 21.22
C SER A 201 -7.15 -6.33 20.11
N GLU A 202 -8.00 -7.35 20.25
CA GLU A 202 -9.16 -7.54 19.38
C GLU A 202 -10.12 -6.35 19.40
N GLN A 203 -10.19 -5.62 20.52
CA GLN A 203 -11.07 -4.47 20.69
C GLN A 203 -10.52 -3.19 20.05
N THR A 204 -9.19 -3.08 19.93
CA THR A 204 -8.52 -1.83 19.50
C THR A 204 -7.95 -1.90 18.09
N VAL A 205 -7.83 -3.10 17.51
CA VAL A 205 -7.28 -3.33 16.16
C VAL A 205 -8.36 -3.91 15.24
N ALA A 206 -8.74 -3.15 14.21
CA ALA A 206 -9.88 -3.45 13.35
C ALA A 206 -9.75 -4.77 12.57
N ASN A 207 -8.52 -5.20 12.24
CA ASN A 207 -8.23 -6.41 11.48
C ASN A 207 -7.71 -7.57 12.34
N TRP A 208 -7.90 -7.55 13.67
CA TRP A 208 -7.31 -8.53 14.59
C TRP A 208 -7.59 -9.99 14.20
N SER A 209 -8.84 -10.31 13.84
CA SER A 209 -9.25 -11.67 13.42
C SER A 209 -8.65 -12.14 12.09
N LEU A 210 -8.03 -11.24 11.33
CA LEU A 210 -7.37 -11.52 10.06
C LEU A 210 -5.83 -11.59 10.19
N LEU A 211 -5.29 -11.34 11.38
CA LEU A 211 -3.85 -11.45 11.62
C LEU A 211 -3.43 -12.92 11.57
N ARG A 212 -2.27 -13.18 10.96
CA ARG A 212 -1.63 -14.51 10.97
C ARG A 212 -1.17 -14.87 12.38
N SER A 213 -0.59 -13.90 13.10
CA SER A 213 0.09 -14.13 14.36
C SER A 213 -0.39 -13.20 15.47
N ALA A 214 -1.70 -13.11 15.69
CA ALA A 214 -2.29 -12.30 16.77
C ALA A 214 -1.71 -12.63 18.16
N SER A 215 -1.28 -13.88 18.38
CA SER A 215 -0.63 -14.31 19.63
C SER A 215 0.66 -13.54 19.95
N CYS A 216 1.36 -13.03 18.93
CA CYS A 216 2.59 -12.25 19.12
C CYS A 216 2.36 -10.87 19.75
N PHE A 217 1.10 -10.43 19.89
CA PHE A 217 0.73 -9.12 20.40
C PHE A 217 -0.17 -9.22 21.64
N GLN A 218 -0.22 -10.39 22.31
CA GLN A 218 -1.12 -10.64 23.44
C GLN A 218 -0.81 -9.81 24.70
N ASP A 219 0.42 -9.31 24.83
CA ASP A 219 0.81 -8.37 25.88
C ASP A 219 0.40 -6.92 25.55
N GLY A 220 -0.23 -6.70 24.40
CA GLY A 220 -0.68 -5.40 23.92
C GLY A 220 0.42 -4.57 23.26
N LEU A 221 1.60 -5.15 22.98
CA LEU A 221 2.77 -4.42 22.50
C LEU A 221 3.24 -4.90 21.13
N ASN A 222 3.76 -3.99 20.32
CA ASN A 222 4.56 -4.30 19.13
C ASN A 222 5.77 -3.37 19.08
N GLN A 223 6.96 -3.92 19.37
CA GLN A 223 8.22 -3.21 19.20
C GLN A 223 8.51 -3.03 17.71
N ARG A 224 8.54 -1.78 17.23
CA ARG A 224 8.79 -1.49 15.82
C ARG A 224 10.26 -1.65 15.48
N HIS A 225 10.51 -2.20 14.31
CA HIS A 225 11.79 -2.22 13.63
C HIS A 225 11.67 -1.50 12.27
N MET A 226 12.68 -1.61 11.43
CA MET A 226 12.62 -1.05 10.07
C MET A 226 11.47 -1.69 9.29
N ARG A 227 10.50 -0.88 8.87
CA ARG A 227 9.44 -1.31 7.95
C ARG A 227 9.60 -0.65 6.59
N ILE A 228 9.43 -1.43 5.54
CA ILE A 228 9.25 -0.93 4.17
C ILE A 228 7.79 -1.15 3.77
N SER A 229 7.19 -0.20 3.06
CA SER A 229 5.88 -0.39 2.43
C SER A 229 5.92 -0.10 0.95
N LEU A 230 5.34 -0.97 0.14
CA LEU A 230 5.12 -0.76 -1.29
C LEU A 230 3.65 -0.43 -1.50
N THR A 231 3.36 0.79 -1.94
CA THR A 231 1.98 1.28 -2.14
C THR A 231 1.67 1.38 -3.62
N TYR A 232 0.89 0.42 -4.12
CA TYR A 232 0.49 0.23 -5.51
C TYR A 232 -0.81 0.97 -5.81
N ARG A 233 -0.80 1.77 -6.88
CA ARG A 233 -1.94 2.60 -7.32
C ARG A 233 -2.02 2.67 -8.85
N ASP A 234 -3.19 3.04 -9.35
CA ASP A 234 -3.39 3.40 -10.76
C ASP A 234 -3.52 4.92 -10.89
N VAL A 235 -2.54 5.57 -11.52
CA VAL A 235 -2.57 6.99 -11.87
C VAL A 235 -3.54 7.20 -13.01
N LEU A 236 -4.49 8.12 -12.83
CA LEU A 236 -5.58 8.36 -13.80
C LEU A 236 -5.08 8.93 -15.13
N LYS A 237 -4.10 9.84 -15.08
CA LYS A 237 -3.59 10.56 -16.25
C LYS A 237 -2.19 10.05 -16.61
N VAL A 238 -2.08 9.48 -17.81
CA VAL A 238 -0.80 9.04 -18.39
C VAL A 238 -0.54 9.79 -19.69
N SER A 239 0.65 10.37 -19.83
CA SER A 239 1.07 11.08 -21.04
C SER A 239 2.34 10.45 -21.61
N LYS A 240 2.35 10.16 -22.91
CA LYS A 240 3.57 9.76 -23.64
C LYS A 240 4.22 11.03 -24.22
N LEU A 241 5.45 11.38 -23.84
CA LEU A 241 6.25 12.34 -24.61
C LEU A 241 6.55 11.69 -25.97
N GLY A 242 5.76 12.00 -26.98
CA GLY A 242 5.99 11.48 -28.33
C GLY A 242 4.88 11.75 -29.35
N SER A 243 3.70 12.21 -28.93
CA SER A 243 2.55 12.41 -29.82
C SER A 243 2.26 13.87 -30.20
N LYS A 244 3.11 14.83 -29.82
CA LYS A 244 2.93 16.27 -30.13
C LYS A 244 4.08 16.92 -30.90
N LEU A 245 4.71 16.19 -31.82
CA LEU A 245 5.45 16.79 -32.94
C LEU A 245 4.69 16.44 -34.23
N GLY A 246 3.63 17.20 -34.51
CA GLY A 246 3.01 17.18 -35.83
C GLY A 246 4.00 17.70 -36.88
N PRO A 247 3.86 17.32 -38.17
CA PRO A 247 4.80 17.73 -39.19
C PRO A 247 4.77 19.26 -39.33
N MET A 248 5.87 19.93 -38.97
CA MET A 248 6.08 21.32 -39.34
C MET A 248 6.54 21.37 -40.80
N PHE A 249 5.65 20.97 -41.72
CA PHE A 249 5.78 21.29 -43.13
C PHE A 249 4.81 22.41 -43.45
N LYS A 250 5.39 23.60 -43.64
CA LYS A 250 5.16 24.44 -44.82
C LYS A 250 5.97 25.71 -44.66
N ARG A 251 6.89 25.94 -45.59
CA ARG A 251 7.09 27.27 -46.18
C ARG A 251 7.64 27.11 -47.60
N PRO A 252 7.27 28.05 -48.48
CA PRO A 252 7.05 27.87 -49.91
C PRO A 252 8.34 27.70 -50.72
#